data_AF-A0A1H6X5V5-F1
#
_entry.id   AF-A0A1H6X5V5-F1
#
_cell.length_a   1.000
_cell.length_b   1.000
_cell.length_c   1.000
_cell.angle_alpha   90.00
_cell.angle_beta   90.00
_cell.angle_gamma   90.00
#
_symmetry.space_group_name_H-M   'P 1'
#
loop_
_entity.id
_entity.type
_entity.pdbx_description
1 polymer ?
#
loop_
_entity_poly.entity_id
_entity_poly.type
_entity_poly.pdbx_seq_one_letter_code
_entity_poly.pdbx_strand_id
1 'polypeptide(L)'
;MRARFDSEYIEAELERIGTQIETPLTVYLIGGGAMTFRDLKNTTKDIDLIVTGGGDLQQLQIALLENGYKIVALLKSYWFDTSPTETADD
;
A
#
# COMPACT_ATOMS: atom_id res chain seq x y z
N MET A 1 9.98 12.55 16.33
CA MET A 1 10.27 12.96 14.94
C MET A 1 9.67 11.90 14.02
N ARG A 2 8.81 12.24 13.05
CA ARG A 2 8.30 11.25 12.09
C ARG A 2 9.45 10.81 11.18
N ALA A 3 9.64 9.51 11.00
CA ALA A 3 10.61 8.97 10.06
C ALA A 3 10.40 9.58 8.66
N ARG A 4 11.49 9.67 7.90
CA ARG A 4 11.53 10.14 6.53
C ARG A 4 12.20 9.06 5.71
N PHE A 5 11.56 8.66 4.63
CA PHE A 5 11.96 7.54 3.79
C PHE A 5 12.48 8.10 2.46
N ASP A 6 13.75 7.89 2.17
CA ASP A 6 14.37 8.10 0.85
C ASP A 6 14.20 6.86 -0.03
N SER A 7 14.69 6.92 -1.26
CA SER A 7 14.67 5.79 -2.21
C SER A 7 15.35 4.55 -1.65
N GLU A 8 16.52 4.70 -1.05
CA GLU A 8 17.36 3.64 -0.52
C GLU A 8 16.66 2.89 0.61
N TYR A 9 16.03 3.63 1.53
CA TYR A 9 15.21 3.02 2.57
C TYR A 9 14.01 2.26 1.97
N ILE A 10 13.30 2.86 1.02
CA ILE A 10 12.11 2.24 0.42
C ILE A 10 12.49 0.94 -0.30
N GLU A 11 13.57 0.95 -1.08
CA GLU A 11 14.08 -0.23 -1.78
C GLU A 11 14.45 -1.33 -0.79
N ALA A 12 15.31 -1.04 0.19
CA ALA A 12 15.75 -2.02 1.18
C ALA A 12 14.57 -2.61 1.98
N GLU A 13 13.57 -1.80 2.31
CA GLU A 13 12.40 -2.26 3.04
C GLU A 13 11.49 -3.15 2.18
N LEU A 14 11.28 -2.80 0.91
CA LEU A 14 10.53 -3.63 -0.03
C LEU A 14 11.25 -4.95 -0.34
N GLU A 15 12.58 -4.93 -0.48
CA GLU A 15 13.37 -6.15 -0.62
C GLU A 15 13.24 -7.05 0.62
N ARG A 16 13.40 -6.47 1.81
CA ARG A 16 13.29 -7.18 3.09
C ARG A 16 11.94 -7.88 3.23
N ILE A 17 10.83 -7.19 2.92
CA ILE A 17 9.49 -7.78 2.94
C ILE A 17 9.35 -8.84 1.83
N GLY A 18 9.85 -8.54 0.62
CA GLY A 18 9.80 -9.44 -0.53
C GLY A 18 10.48 -10.78 -0.31
N THR A 19 11.54 -10.86 0.51
CA THR A 19 12.22 -12.13 0.84
C THR A 19 11.33 -13.18 1.53
N GLN A 20 10.20 -12.77 2.09
CA GLN A 20 9.25 -13.65 2.81
C GLN A 20 8.04 -14.04 1.94
N ILE A 21 7.99 -13.54 0.70
CA ILE A 21 6.88 -13.79 -0.22
C ILE A 21 7.26 -14.98 -1.13
N GLU A 22 6.61 -16.12 -0.94
CA GLU A 22 6.89 -17.33 -1.73
C GLU A 22 6.47 -17.22 -3.20
N THR A 23 5.26 -16.70 -3.46
CA THR A 23 4.75 -16.48 -4.82
C THR A 23 5.00 -15.03 -5.23
N PRO A 24 5.77 -14.76 -6.30
CA PRO A 24 6.11 -13.40 -6.70
C PRO A 24 4.89 -12.47 -6.79
N LEU A 25 4.95 -11.37 -6.04
CA LEU A 25 3.90 -10.36 -5.98
C LEU A 25 4.32 -9.14 -6.79
N THR A 26 3.47 -8.72 -7.74
CA THR A 26 3.68 -7.46 -8.46
C THR A 26 2.94 -6.34 -7.75
N VAL A 27 3.68 -5.32 -7.30
CA VAL A 27 3.13 -4.08 -6.72
C VAL A 27 3.61 -2.87 -7.49
N TYR A 28 2.82 -1.80 -7.47
CA TYR A 28 3.20 -0.52 -8.07
C TYR A 28 3.37 0.53 -6.99
N LEU A 29 4.59 1.03 -6.85
CA LEU A 29 4.90 2.18 -6.00
C LEU A 29 4.34 3.45 -6.63
N ILE A 30 3.52 4.18 -5.87
CA ILE A 30 2.94 5.46 -6.29
C ILE A 30 3.25 6.56 -5.26
N GLY A 31 2.69 7.75 -5.49
CA GLY A 31 2.70 8.82 -4.51
C GLY A 31 4.10 9.35 -4.17
N GLY A 32 4.29 9.66 -2.89
CA GLY A 32 5.50 10.30 -2.38
C GLY A 32 6.78 9.49 -2.61
N GLY A 33 6.70 8.17 -2.43
CA GLY A 33 7.82 7.25 -2.62
C GLY A 33 8.23 7.14 -4.08
N ALA A 34 7.29 7.02 -5.01
CA ALA A 34 7.62 6.97 -6.44
C ALA A 34 8.38 8.22 -6.94
N MET A 35 8.09 9.38 -6.34
CA MET A 35 8.79 10.63 -6.65
C MET A 35 10.23 10.67 -6.14
N THR A 36 10.58 9.89 -5.09
CA THR A 36 11.98 9.84 -4.60
C THR A 36 12.89 9.11 -5.57
N PHE A 37 12.40 8.03 -6.19
CA PHE A 37 13.12 7.30 -7.27
C PHE A 37 13.29 8.09 -8.58
N ARG A 38 12.69 9.28 -8.69
CA ARG A 38 12.73 10.13 -9.88
C ARG A 38 13.43 11.47 -9.64
N ASP A 39 14.09 11.63 -8.49
CA ASP A 39 14.71 12.89 -8.06
C ASP A 39 13.73 14.08 -8.00
N LEU A 40 12.42 13.80 -7.90
CA LEU A 40 11.38 14.83 -7.80
C LEU A 40 11.09 15.20 -6.33
N LYS A 41 11.56 14.39 -5.37
CA LYS A 41 11.39 14.59 -3.93
C LYS A 41 12.50 13.90 -3.15
N ASN A 42 13.02 14.52 -2.10
CA ASN A 42 14.10 13.90 -1.32
C ASN A 42 13.60 12.77 -0.41
N THR A 43 12.46 12.94 0.27
CA THR A 43 11.92 11.94 1.21
C THR A 43 10.40 11.97 1.32
N THR A 44 9.79 10.87 1.76
CA THR A 44 8.37 10.74 2.07
C THR A 44 8.12 10.29 3.52
N LYS A 45 6.87 10.28 3.97
CA LYS A 45 6.47 9.86 5.34
C LYS A 45 5.85 8.46 5.37
N ASP A 46 5.46 7.96 4.21
CA ASP A 46 4.61 6.82 3.93
C ASP A 46 4.94 6.27 2.54
N ILE A 47 4.62 4.98 2.35
CA ILE A 47 4.79 4.23 1.10
C ILE A 47 3.41 3.81 0.63
N ASP A 48 3.04 4.21 -0.59
CA ASP A 48 1.76 3.89 -1.20
C ASP A 48 1.97 2.82 -2.29
N LEU A 49 1.27 1.70 -2.17
CA LEU A 49 1.36 0.57 -3.11
C LEU A 49 -0.01 0.26 -3.73
N ILE A 50 -0.03 -0.04 -5.02
CA ILE A 50 -1.17 -0.68 -5.70
C ILE A 50 -0.84 -2.15 -5.94
N VAL A 51 -1.80 -3.04 -5.68
CA VAL A 51 -1.76 -4.48 -5.96
C VAL A 51 -2.76 -4.84 -7.06
N THR A 52 -2.57 -5.98 -7.74
CA THR A 52 -3.38 -6.31 -8.92
C THR A 52 -4.73 -6.97 -8.61
N GLY A 53 -4.94 -7.42 -7.38
CA GLY A 53 -6.19 -8.04 -6.96
C GLY A 53 -6.28 -8.34 -5.47
N GLY A 54 -7.40 -8.96 -5.06
CA GLY A 54 -7.66 -9.27 -3.66
C GLY A 54 -6.72 -10.34 -3.07
N GLY A 55 -6.33 -11.34 -3.87
CA GLY A 55 -5.35 -12.35 -3.45
C GLY A 55 -3.97 -11.75 -3.15
N ASP A 56 -3.49 -10.90 -4.06
CA ASP A 56 -2.26 -10.12 -3.89
C ASP A 56 -2.30 -9.23 -2.65
N LEU A 57 -3.43 -8.57 -2.40
CA LEU A 57 -3.63 -7.75 -1.19
C LEU A 57 -3.50 -8.59 0.07
N GLN A 58 -4.14 -9.77 0.09
CA GLN A 58 -4.09 -10.68 1.23
C GLN A 58 -2.67 -11.18 1.48
N GLN A 59 -1.95 -11.56 0.42
CA GLN A 59 -0.56 -12.01 0.52
C GLN A 59 0.35 -10.91 1.06
N LEU A 60 0.24 -9.69 0.52
CA LEU A 60 1.00 -8.53 1.00
C LEU A 60 0.69 -8.22 2.47
N GLN A 61 -0.60 -8.29 2.86
CA GLN A 61 -1.02 -8.05 4.24
C GLN A 61 -0.39 -9.05 5.20
N ILE A 62 -0.36 -10.34 4.85
CA ILE A 62 0.29 -11.38 5.66
C ILE A 62 1.77 -11.07 5.83
N ALA A 63 2.49 -10.81 4.73
CA ALA A 63 3.91 -10.49 4.78
C ALA A 63 4.20 -9.25 5.63
N LEU A 64 3.39 -8.20 5.52
CA LEU A 64 3.52 -6.99 6.35
C LEU A 64 3.33 -7.32 7.85
N LEU A 65 2.30 -8.09 8.20
CA LEU A 65 2.04 -8.48 9.59
C LEU A 65 3.17 -9.31 10.19
N GLU A 66 3.72 -10.27 9.42
CA GLU A 66 4.87 -11.08 9.84
C GLU A 66 6.14 -10.25 10.03
N ASN A 67 6.27 -9.15 9.30
CA ASN A 67 7.34 -8.16 9.45
C ASN A 67 7.09 -7.14 10.58
N GLY A 68 6.05 -7.33 11.40
CA GLY A 68 5.77 -6.51 12.58
C GLY A 68 4.98 -5.23 12.30
N TYR A 69 4.50 -5.03 11.08
CA TYR A 69 3.57 -3.95 10.76
C TYR A 69 2.21 -4.18 11.44
N LYS A 70 1.49 -3.08 11.68
CA LYS A 70 0.17 -3.11 12.32
C LYS A 70 -0.87 -2.44 11.43
N ILE A 71 -2.06 -3.00 11.43
CA ILE A 71 -3.23 -2.37 10.80
C ILE A 71 -3.69 -1.23 11.72
N VAL A 72 -3.48 0.01 11.30
CA VAL A 72 -3.83 1.21 12.09
C VAL A 72 -5.25 1.69 11.78
N ALA A 73 -5.72 1.50 10.55
CA ALA A 73 -7.10 1.74 10.16
C ALA A 73 -7.43 0.90 8.93
N LEU A 74 -8.61 0.28 8.93
CA LEU A 74 -9.23 -0.17 7.69
C LEU A 74 -9.96 1.04 7.11
N LEU A 75 -9.71 1.36 5.84
CA LEU A 75 -10.53 2.35 5.12
C LEU A 75 -12.00 1.91 5.25
N LYS A 76 -12.80 2.70 5.97
CA LYS A 76 -14.24 2.50 6.06
C LYS A 76 -14.80 2.46 4.63
N SER A 77 -15.68 1.50 4.36
CA SER A 77 -16.26 1.13 3.06
C SER A 77 -17.13 2.21 2.40
N TYR A 78 -16.88 3.50 2.61
CA TYR A 78 -17.63 4.61 2.04
C TYR A 78 -17.60 4.67 0.50
N TRP A 79 -16.76 3.86 -0.15
CA TRP A 79 -16.65 3.79 -1.61
C TRP A 79 -17.33 2.57 -2.25
N PHE A 80 -18.08 1.76 -1.49
CA PHE A 80 -18.84 0.61 -2.00
C PHE A 80 -20.29 0.54 -1.48
N ASP A 81 -20.94 1.68 -1.21
CA ASP A 81 -22.40 1.68 -1.18
C ASP A 81 -22.92 1.93 -2.61
N THR A 82 -23.02 0.85 -3.39
CA THR A 82 -23.68 0.85 -4.70
C THR A 82 -25.14 0.42 -4.60
N SER A 83 -25.77 0.58 -3.43
CA SER A 83 -27.21 0.38 -3.32
C SER A 83 -27.89 1.36 -4.29
N PRO A 84 -28.75 0.88 -5.21
CA PRO A 84 -29.51 1.78 -6.07
C PRO A 84 -30.28 2.74 -5.16
N THR A 85 -30.16 4.04 -5.39
CA THR A 85 -31.08 5.01 -4.79
C THR A 85 -32.48 4.62 -5.26
N GLU A 86 -33.34 4.20 -4.34
CA GLU A 86 -34.76 3.98 -4.61
C GLU A 86 -35.29 5.17 -5.41
N THR A 87 -35.83 4.87 -6.59
CA THR A 87 -36.63 5.82 -7.36
C THR A 87 -37.79 6.25 -6.49
N ALA A 88 -37.92 7.55 -6.27
CA ALA A 88 -39.08 8.14 -5.62
C ALA A 88 -40.33 7.80 -6.45
N ASP A 89 -41.17 6.92 -5.89
CA ASP A 89 -42.59 6.85 -6.24
C ASP A 89 -43.30 8.02 -5.55
N ASP A 90 -43.65 9.05 -6.33
CA ASP A 90 -44.98 9.67 -6.43
C ASP A 90 -44.95 10.89 -7.40
#